data_AF-A0A454JLE1-F1
#
_entry.id   AF-A0A454JLE1-F1
#
_cell.length_a   1.000
_cell.length_b   1.000
_cell.length_c   1.000
_cell.angle_alpha   90.00
_cell.angle_beta   90.00
_cell.angle_gamma   90.00
#
_symmetry.space_group_name_H-M   'P 1'
#
loop_
_entity.id
_entity.type
_entity.pdbx_description
1 polymer ?
#
loop_
_entity_poly.entity_id
_entity_poly.type
_entity_poly.pdbx_seq_one_letter_code
_entity_poly.pdbx_strand_id
1 'polypeptide(L)'
;MMTITKKLLLTLSIALAGMLLVGGYAIHALHDGQQRFGYVRNSTFPDLKVMQGTLRAVADIRANTLRHVLASSAEQKAVAEKNLADADQRFDTLMESYQINASASDEDRQLLAADKTMMAQYREGRSRILALSRNNQTEQAVALINSEFSQTATQLMQAVEQHAKFNYRLAEQLAADNDHTYQTVFAVALGLMAVALLVTSVLALMLYRSISHGLGSIQHTIETVSSQRDFRLRADSSSQDEIGLTARAFNQLLDGLQQSFGQLANGAHQVKRSSQELAQTANEVSMASGAQSEASANIAATIEQMTVSINHVADQSAQQSAGAKSAQTLVLDSSGIIEQTIHDIHQISQVVTVSASSIHEMEAHSGEVATVINVIRDIADQTNLLALNAA
;
A
#
# COMPACT_ATOMS: atom_id res chain seq x y z
N MET A 1 14.16 7.09 9.79
CA MET A 1 12.73 7.35 9.58
C MET A 1 11.91 6.64 10.66
N MET A 2 10.96 7.34 11.28
CA MET A 2 10.02 6.71 12.22
C MET A 2 8.73 6.33 11.50
N THR A 3 8.40 5.04 11.55
CA THR A 3 7.12 4.51 11.09
C THR A 3 5.98 4.93 12.02
N ILE A 4 4.73 4.97 11.53
CA ILE A 4 3.52 5.24 12.32
C ILE A 4 3.44 4.28 13.51
N THR A 5 3.76 3.01 13.29
CA THR A 5 3.81 2.00 14.36
C THR A 5 4.80 2.39 15.46
N LYS A 6 6.00 2.85 15.09
CA LYS A 6 7.01 3.31 16.08
C LYS A 6 6.58 4.58 16.80
N LYS A 7 5.92 5.53 16.09
CA LYS A 7 5.37 6.75 16.71
C LYS A 7 4.28 6.37 17.74
N LEU A 8 3.35 5.48 17.39
CA LEU A 8 2.31 4.98 18.30
C LEU A 8 2.90 4.29 19.54
N LEU A 9 3.83 3.36 19.34
CA LEU A 9 4.52 2.69 20.45
C LEU A 9 5.22 3.70 21.36
N LEU A 10 5.93 4.68 20.79
CA LEU A 10 6.58 5.73 21.56
C LEU A 10 5.57 6.53 22.41
N THR A 11 4.44 6.94 21.83
CA THR A 11 3.41 7.69 22.57
C THR A 11 2.81 6.87 23.71
N LEU A 12 2.54 5.58 23.47
CA LEU A 12 2.02 4.66 24.49
C LEU A 12 3.05 4.42 25.60
N SER A 13 4.33 4.21 25.23
CA SER A 13 5.42 4.02 26.19
C SER A 13 5.61 5.26 27.07
N ILE A 14 5.53 6.46 26.50
CA ILE A 14 5.61 7.72 27.27
C ILE A 14 4.42 7.84 28.24
N ALA A 15 3.20 7.50 27.78
CA ALA A 15 2.02 7.51 28.64
C ALA A 15 2.15 6.52 29.82
N LEU A 16 2.57 5.29 29.54
CA LEU A 16 2.79 4.26 30.56
C LEU A 16 3.91 4.64 31.53
N ALA A 17 5.03 5.17 31.02
CA ALA A 17 6.12 5.66 31.86
C ALA A 17 5.66 6.79 32.77
N GLY A 18 4.87 7.74 32.26
CA GLY A 18 4.26 8.81 33.07
C GLY A 18 3.36 8.25 34.17
N MET A 19 2.53 7.26 33.87
CA MET A 19 1.66 6.61 34.84
C MET A 19 2.46 5.86 35.93
N LEU A 20 3.53 5.15 35.55
CA LEU A 20 4.42 4.47 36.48
C LEU A 20 5.19 5.45 37.36
N LEU A 21 5.62 6.59 36.82
CA LEU A 21 6.30 7.64 37.59
C LEU A 21 5.36 8.26 38.64
N VAL A 22 4.13 8.62 38.25
CA VAL A 22 3.14 9.17 39.18
C VAL A 22 2.75 8.12 40.23
N GLY A 23 2.51 6.88 39.82
CA GLY A 23 2.17 5.79 40.73
C GLY A 23 3.30 5.45 41.71
N GLY A 24 4.54 5.38 41.22
CA GLY A 24 5.72 5.15 42.04
C GLY A 24 5.96 6.27 43.05
N TYR A 25 5.82 7.52 42.63
CA TYR A 25 5.90 8.68 43.52
C TYR A 25 4.81 8.64 44.60
N ALA A 26 3.57 8.32 44.24
CA ALA A 26 2.47 8.22 45.19
C ALA A 26 2.68 7.11 46.23
N ILE A 27 3.16 5.93 45.80
CA ILE A 27 3.49 4.82 46.72
C ILE A 27 4.61 5.21 47.68
N HIS A 28 5.67 5.87 47.19
CA HIS A 28 6.76 6.34 48.02
C HIS A 28 6.27 7.36 49.06
N ALA A 29 5.47 8.35 48.64
CA ALA A 29 4.92 9.35 49.55
C ALA A 29 3.95 8.75 50.59
N LEU A 30 3.16 7.74 50.22
CA LEU A 30 2.32 6.98 51.15
C LEU A 30 3.16 6.20 52.16
N HIS A 31 4.27 5.61 51.73
CA HIS A 31 5.20 4.90 52.63
C HIS A 31 5.80 5.85 53.66
N ASP A 32 6.29 7.02 53.24
CA ASP A 32 6.85 8.03 54.14
C ASP A 32 5.79 8.62 55.07
N GLY A 33 4.57 8.82 54.58
CA GLY A 33 3.40 9.17 55.41
C GLY A 33 3.14 8.12 56.49
N GLN A 34 3.16 6.83 56.13
CA GLN A 34 2.94 5.73 57.06
C GLN A 34 4.04 5.64 58.12
N GLN A 35 5.30 5.88 57.76
CA GLN A 35 6.41 5.90 58.73
C GLN A 35 6.24 7.03 59.75
N ARG A 36 5.90 8.24 59.30
CA ARG A 36 5.65 9.40 60.19
C ARG A 36 4.46 9.18 61.11
N PHE A 37 3.37 8.64 60.58
CA PHE A 37 2.22 8.26 61.40
C PHE A 37 2.59 7.18 62.44
N GLY A 38 3.39 6.19 62.02
CA GLY A 38 3.94 5.17 62.91
C GLY A 38 4.77 5.76 64.04
N TYR A 39 5.57 6.79 63.75
CA TYR A 39 6.38 7.50 64.76
C TYR A 39 5.51 8.20 65.81
N VAL A 40 4.50 8.97 65.40
CA VAL A 40 3.58 9.64 66.33
C VAL A 40 2.84 8.62 67.19
N ARG A 41 2.37 7.52 66.57
CA ARG A 41 1.60 6.48 67.26
C ARG A 41 2.44 5.67 68.25
N ASN A 42 3.66 5.31 67.88
CA ASN A 42 4.47 4.36 68.64
C ASN A 42 5.49 5.03 69.57
N SER A 43 5.80 6.32 69.39
CA SER A 43 6.74 7.08 70.23
C SER A 43 6.01 8.23 70.92
N THR A 44 5.58 9.25 70.17
CA THR A 44 5.08 10.52 70.71
C THR A 44 3.86 10.36 71.62
N PHE A 45 2.83 9.62 71.22
CA PHE A 45 1.64 9.43 72.07
C PHE A 45 1.93 8.65 73.37
N PRO A 46 2.66 7.51 73.35
CA PRO A 46 3.15 6.87 74.56
C PRO A 46 3.93 7.82 75.47
N ASP A 47 4.86 8.62 74.92
CA ASP A 47 5.70 9.53 75.70
C ASP A 47 4.90 10.66 76.36
N LEU A 48 3.90 11.22 75.67
CA LEU A 48 2.93 12.15 76.28
C LEU A 48 2.16 11.51 77.44
N LYS A 49 1.72 10.25 77.27
CA LYS A 49 1.02 9.50 78.33
C LYS A 49 1.95 9.24 79.51
N VAL A 50 3.22 8.93 79.25
CA VAL A 50 4.25 8.75 80.28
C VAL A 50 4.40 10.05 81.07
N MET A 51 4.60 11.19 80.39
CA MET A 51 4.75 12.51 81.03
C MET A 51 3.55 12.91 81.89
N GLN A 52 2.32 12.68 81.41
CA GLN A 52 1.11 12.90 82.22
C GLN A 52 1.06 11.99 83.47
N GLY A 53 1.47 10.72 83.31
CA GLY A 53 1.61 9.78 84.41
C GLY A 53 2.64 10.27 85.44
N THR A 54 3.76 10.80 84.97
CA THR A 54 4.86 11.32 85.79
C THR A 54 4.42 12.52 86.62
N LEU A 55 3.72 13.48 86.01
CA LEU A 55 3.12 14.62 86.73
C LEU A 55 2.16 14.15 87.83
N ARG A 56 1.33 13.13 87.56
CA ARG A 56 0.43 12.54 88.56
C ARG A 56 1.22 11.83 89.67
N ALA A 57 2.26 11.07 89.34
CA ALA A 57 3.11 10.40 90.32
C ALA A 57 3.80 11.40 91.24
N VAL A 58 4.34 12.51 90.71
CA VAL A 58 4.92 13.61 91.50
C VAL A 58 3.88 14.24 92.42
N ALA A 59 2.65 14.48 91.93
CA ALA A 59 1.56 14.99 92.76
C ALA A 59 1.18 14.02 93.89
N ASP A 60 1.07 12.73 93.60
CA ASP A 60 0.80 11.68 94.59
C ASP A 60 1.93 11.59 95.64
N ILE A 61 3.19 11.70 95.21
CA ILE A 61 4.36 11.72 96.09
C ILE A 61 4.27 12.92 97.05
N ARG A 62 3.97 14.12 96.54
CA ARG A 62 3.80 15.34 97.34
C ARG A 62 2.65 15.19 98.34
N ALA A 63 1.49 14.71 97.86
CA ALA A 63 0.30 14.53 98.69
C ALA A 63 0.53 13.52 99.83
N ASN A 64 1.17 12.38 99.55
CA ASN A 64 1.44 11.38 100.58
C ASN A 64 2.56 11.81 101.54
N THR A 65 3.50 12.66 101.10
CA THR A 65 4.49 13.29 102.00
C THR A 65 3.77 14.19 103.02
N LEU A 66 2.86 15.06 102.57
CA LEU A 66 2.07 15.92 103.47
C LEU A 66 1.14 15.10 104.36
N ARG A 67 0.47 14.08 103.81
CA ARG A 67 -0.41 13.18 104.57
C ARG A 67 0.35 12.45 105.67
N HIS A 68 1.60 12.06 105.44
CA HIS A 68 2.45 11.45 106.46
C HIS A 68 2.76 12.42 107.61
N VAL A 69 3.04 13.69 107.30
CA VAL A 69 3.30 14.74 108.30
C VAL A 69 2.04 15.08 109.12
N LEU A 70 0.87 15.07 108.48
CA LEU A 70 -0.42 15.35 109.13
C LEU A 70 -1.03 14.15 109.87
N ALA A 71 -0.48 12.94 109.69
CA ALA A 71 -1.02 11.73 110.30
C ALA A 71 -0.76 11.69 111.81
N SER A 72 -1.81 11.37 112.58
CA SER A 72 -1.76 11.36 114.05
C SER A 72 -1.38 10.01 114.65
N SER A 73 -1.39 8.92 113.86
CA SER A 73 -1.06 7.57 114.31
C SER A 73 0.05 6.92 113.46
N ALA A 74 0.77 5.97 114.07
CA ALA A 74 1.79 5.18 113.38
C ALA A 74 1.21 4.37 112.21
N GLU A 75 -0.02 3.88 112.34
CA GLU A 75 -0.73 3.16 111.28
C GLU A 75 -1.02 4.06 110.07
N GLN A 76 -1.53 5.28 110.29
CA GLN A 76 -1.77 6.24 109.23
C GLN A 76 -0.47 6.67 108.53
N LYS A 77 0.62 6.80 109.29
CA LYS A 77 1.98 7.05 108.75
C LYS A 77 2.43 5.89 107.87
N ALA A 78 2.33 4.65 108.33
CA ALA A 78 2.68 3.47 107.54
C ALA A 78 1.88 3.36 106.23
N VAL A 79 0.58 3.69 106.24
CA VAL A 79 -0.24 3.75 105.02
C VAL A 79 0.27 4.82 104.06
N ALA A 80 0.60 6.01 104.56
CA ALA A 80 1.16 7.09 103.72
C ALA A 80 2.53 6.70 103.14
N GLU A 81 3.39 6.02 103.90
CA GLU A 81 4.68 5.50 103.41
C GLU A 81 4.52 4.43 102.33
N LYS A 82 3.55 3.52 102.48
CA LYS A 82 3.24 2.53 101.44
C LYS A 82 2.80 3.20 100.14
N ASN A 83 1.83 4.11 100.22
CA ASN A 83 1.35 4.84 99.04
C ASN A 83 2.44 5.70 98.39
N LEU A 84 3.37 6.23 99.20
CA LEU A 84 4.53 6.97 98.72
C LEU A 84 5.48 6.06 97.94
N ALA A 85 5.79 4.87 98.47
CA ALA A 85 6.62 3.88 97.77
C ALA A 85 5.98 3.43 96.45
N ASP A 86 4.66 3.19 96.45
CA ASP A 86 3.91 2.86 95.23
C ASP A 86 3.94 4.01 94.21
N ALA A 87 3.94 5.26 94.66
CA ALA A 87 4.05 6.44 93.79
C ALA A 87 5.48 6.63 93.25
N ASP A 88 6.51 6.39 94.07
CA ASP A 88 7.92 6.39 93.62
C ASP A 88 8.17 5.30 92.58
N GLN A 89 7.71 4.09 92.82
CA GLN A 89 7.87 2.99 91.88
C GLN A 89 7.17 3.30 90.55
N ARG A 90 5.96 3.90 90.60
CA ARG A 90 5.27 4.36 89.39
C ARG A 90 6.08 5.41 88.63
N PHE A 91 6.66 6.40 89.32
CA PHE A 91 7.56 7.37 88.69
C PHE A 91 8.74 6.69 88.01
N ASP A 92 9.44 5.79 88.70
CA ASP A 92 10.62 5.10 88.16
C ASP A 92 10.26 4.26 86.93
N THR A 93 9.16 3.51 87.00
CA THR A 93 8.65 2.70 85.88
C THR A 93 8.33 3.57 84.66
N LEU A 94 7.70 4.73 84.88
CA LEU A 94 7.37 5.67 83.81
C LEU A 94 8.63 6.25 83.16
N MET A 95 9.63 6.64 83.96
CA MET A 95 10.91 7.18 83.47
C MET A 95 11.78 6.13 82.78
N GLU A 96 11.62 4.86 83.10
CA GLU A 96 12.25 3.74 82.38
C GLU A 96 11.52 3.41 81.09
N SER A 97 10.19 3.57 81.06
CA SER A 97 9.38 3.33 79.86
C SER A 97 9.44 4.46 78.82
N TYR A 98 9.98 5.62 79.21
CA TYR A 98 10.14 6.77 78.32
C TYR A 98 11.13 6.46 77.20
N GLN A 99 10.71 6.62 75.94
CA GLN A 99 11.49 6.22 74.79
C GLN A 99 12.21 7.41 74.16
N ILE A 100 13.47 7.64 74.53
CA ILE A 100 14.34 8.55 73.78
C ILE A 100 14.67 7.88 72.45
N ASN A 101 14.08 8.37 71.36
CA ASN A 101 14.32 7.82 70.04
C ASN A 101 15.70 8.25 69.47
N ALA A 102 16.21 7.54 68.46
CA ALA A 102 17.53 7.83 67.88
C ALA A 102 17.63 9.24 67.25
N SER A 103 16.50 9.79 66.82
CA SER A 103 16.33 11.16 66.31
C SER A 103 15.93 12.19 67.38
N ALA A 104 15.90 11.80 68.67
CA ALA A 104 15.60 12.72 69.75
C ALA A 104 16.62 13.85 69.80
N SER A 105 16.12 15.08 69.92
CA SER A 105 16.94 16.27 70.08
C SER A 105 17.75 16.18 71.38
N ASP A 106 18.93 16.82 71.43
CA ASP A 106 19.71 16.90 72.67
C ASP A 106 18.92 17.53 73.82
N GLU A 107 17.90 18.34 73.53
CA GLU A 107 16.95 18.92 74.49
C GLU A 107 16.17 17.82 75.24
N ASP A 108 15.64 16.81 74.55
CA ASP A 108 14.86 15.71 75.13
C ASP A 108 15.70 14.89 76.14
N ARG A 109 16.95 14.58 75.77
CA ARG A 109 17.89 13.88 76.66
C ARG A 109 18.23 14.68 77.91
N GLN A 110 18.43 15.99 77.74
CA GLN A 110 18.72 16.89 78.86
C GLN A 110 17.53 17.01 79.81
N LEU A 111 16.31 17.08 79.27
CA LEU A 111 15.08 17.14 80.06
C LEU A 111 14.85 15.84 80.85
N LEU A 112 15.01 14.67 80.22
CA LEU A 112 14.90 13.39 80.94
C LEU A 112 15.96 13.25 82.04
N ALA A 113 17.19 13.70 81.78
CA ALA A 113 18.25 13.70 82.79
C ALA A 113 17.90 14.64 83.95
N ALA A 114 17.39 15.84 83.65
CA ALA A 114 16.95 16.82 84.65
C ALA A 114 15.82 16.25 85.53
N ASP A 115 14.82 15.59 84.96
CA ASP A 115 13.74 14.95 85.71
C ASP A 115 14.27 13.94 86.72
N LYS A 116 15.20 13.07 86.30
CA LYS A 116 15.82 12.06 87.16
C LYS A 116 16.66 12.70 88.27
N THR A 117 17.46 13.71 87.95
CA THR A 117 18.28 14.42 88.92
C THR A 117 17.43 15.17 89.95
N MET A 118 16.39 15.89 89.51
CA MET A 118 15.49 16.62 90.41
C MET A 118 14.69 15.67 91.30
N MET A 119 14.26 14.50 90.79
CA MET A 119 13.59 13.50 91.61
C MET A 119 14.52 12.94 92.69
N ALA A 120 15.79 12.67 92.37
CA ALA A 120 16.76 12.20 93.36
C ALA A 120 16.94 13.22 94.50
N GLN A 121 17.08 14.51 94.18
CA GLN A 121 17.17 15.60 95.17
C GLN A 121 15.90 15.72 96.00
N TYR A 122 14.73 15.61 95.36
CA TYR A 122 13.44 15.61 96.04
C TYR A 122 13.32 14.45 97.04
N ARG A 123 13.72 13.24 96.64
CA ARG A 123 13.70 12.05 97.51
C ARG A 123 14.63 12.21 98.72
N GLU A 124 15.80 12.80 98.53
CA GLU A 124 16.74 13.09 99.61
C GLU A 124 16.13 14.05 100.64
N GLY A 125 15.61 15.21 100.20
CA GLY A 125 14.96 16.18 101.09
C GLY A 125 13.75 15.59 101.81
N ARG A 126 12.95 14.79 101.09
CA ARG A 126 11.77 14.10 101.64
C ARG A 126 12.15 13.11 102.74
N SER A 127 13.27 12.40 102.60
CA SER A 127 13.70 11.43 103.62
C SER A 127 13.92 12.07 104.99
N ARG A 128 14.45 13.31 105.02
CA ARG A 128 14.63 14.10 106.24
C ARG A 128 13.28 14.50 106.86
N ILE A 129 12.31 14.88 106.04
CA ILE A 129 10.93 15.19 106.47
C ILE A 129 10.25 13.96 107.08
N LEU A 130 10.35 12.80 106.43
CA LEU A 130 9.76 11.56 106.94
C LEU A 130 10.39 11.15 108.27
N ALA A 131 11.70 11.32 108.45
CA ALA A 131 12.38 11.05 109.72
C ALA A 131 11.84 11.92 110.87
N LEU A 132 11.73 13.24 110.66
CA LEU A 132 11.12 14.16 111.64
C LEU A 132 9.67 13.77 111.95
N SER A 133 8.90 13.43 110.92
CA SER A 133 7.51 13.02 111.05
C SER A 133 7.34 11.70 111.81
N ARG A 134 8.21 10.70 111.60
CA ARG A 134 8.22 9.43 112.36
C ARG A 134 8.47 9.66 113.84
N ASN A 135 9.32 10.64 114.16
CA ASN A 135 9.64 11.04 115.54
C ASN A 135 8.61 12.02 116.16
N ASN A 136 7.46 12.23 115.52
CA ASN A 136 6.41 13.16 115.96
C ASN A 136 6.86 14.63 116.07
N GLN A 137 7.92 15.02 115.36
CA GLN A 137 8.43 16.39 115.30
C GLN A 137 7.73 17.19 114.19
N THR A 138 6.40 17.28 114.26
CA THR A 138 5.56 17.84 113.17
C THR A 138 5.90 19.30 112.86
N GLU A 139 6.14 20.15 113.86
CA GLU A 139 6.51 21.56 113.64
C GLU A 139 7.82 21.69 112.85
N GLN A 140 8.83 20.88 113.17
CA GLN A 140 10.11 20.87 112.46
C GLN A 140 9.96 20.33 111.03
N ALA A 141 9.14 19.29 110.85
CA ALA A 141 8.83 18.75 109.52
C ALA A 141 8.12 19.81 108.64
N VAL A 142 7.15 20.54 109.20
CA VAL A 142 6.43 21.63 108.51
C VAL A 142 7.37 22.79 108.20
N ALA A 143 8.27 23.18 109.12
CA ALA A 143 9.26 24.23 108.87
C ALA A 143 10.21 23.86 107.71
N LEU A 144 10.64 22.59 107.65
CA LEU A 144 11.46 22.09 106.54
C LEU A 144 10.70 22.07 105.21
N ILE A 145 9.42 21.64 105.23
CA ILE A 145 8.52 21.70 104.07
C ILE A 145 8.39 23.14 103.54
N ASN A 146 8.20 24.12 104.43
CA ASN A 146 7.97 25.51 104.08
C ASN A 146 9.25 26.30 103.72
N SER A 147 10.42 25.69 103.84
CA SER A 147 11.71 26.32 103.53
C SER A 147 12.37 25.66 102.31
N GLU A 148 13.53 25.01 102.49
CA GLU A 148 14.36 24.46 101.41
C GLU A 148 13.60 23.43 100.56
N PHE A 149 12.78 22.58 101.19
CA PHE A 149 12.08 21.52 100.48
C PHE A 149 11.01 22.04 99.50
N SER A 150 10.35 23.17 99.82
CA SER A 150 9.37 23.79 98.91
C SER A 150 10.00 24.18 97.58
N GLN A 151 11.25 24.65 97.61
CA GLN A 151 11.99 25.02 96.41
C GLN A 151 12.32 23.78 95.57
N THR A 152 12.85 22.72 96.18
CA THR A 152 13.14 21.45 95.49
C THR A 152 11.86 20.83 94.89
N ALA A 153 10.75 20.87 95.63
CA ALA A 153 9.45 20.41 95.17
C ALA A 153 8.94 21.19 93.95
N THR A 154 9.18 22.50 93.93
CA THR A 154 8.81 23.38 92.81
C THR A 154 9.71 23.12 91.59
N GLN A 155 11.01 22.97 91.79
CA GLN A 155 11.97 22.68 90.72
C GLN A 155 11.70 21.33 90.05
N LEU A 156 11.38 20.28 90.82
CA LEU A 156 10.97 18.99 90.26
C LEU A 156 9.71 19.11 89.40
N MET A 157 8.67 19.79 89.90
CA MET A 157 7.43 19.98 89.15
C MET A 157 7.68 20.75 87.84
N GLN A 158 8.51 21.80 87.90
CA GLN A 158 8.87 22.61 86.73
C GLN A 158 9.67 21.80 85.70
N ALA A 159 10.62 20.96 86.12
CA ALA A 159 11.38 20.11 85.22
C ALA A 159 10.45 19.15 84.44
N VAL A 160 9.59 18.42 85.15
CA VAL A 160 8.65 17.47 84.52
C VAL A 160 7.63 18.21 83.65
N GLU A 161 7.16 19.40 84.04
CA GLU A 161 6.24 20.20 83.24
C GLU A 161 6.92 20.74 81.96
N GLN A 162 8.18 21.17 82.04
CA GLN A 162 8.96 21.58 80.87
C GLN A 162 9.14 20.41 79.90
N HIS A 163 9.41 19.21 80.43
CA HIS A 163 9.54 18.01 79.62
C HIS A 163 8.22 17.58 78.96
N ALA A 164 7.10 17.68 79.68
CA ALA A 164 5.77 17.47 79.10
C ALA A 164 5.48 18.50 78.00
N LYS A 165 5.75 19.79 78.25
CA LYS A 165 5.58 20.87 77.25
C LYS A 165 6.44 20.67 76.01
N PHE A 166 7.66 20.16 76.16
CA PHE A 166 8.50 19.77 75.04
C PHE A 166 7.81 18.71 74.17
N ASN A 167 7.28 17.65 74.77
CA ASN A 167 6.56 16.59 74.06
C ASN A 167 5.29 17.10 73.34
N TYR A 168 4.55 18.03 73.96
CA TYR A 168 3.42 18.70 73.29
C TYR A 168 3.86 19.52 72.07
N ARG A 169 4.90 20.35 72.21
CA ARG A 169 5.45 21.13 71.09
C ARG A 169 5.94 20.23 69.96
N LEU A 170 6.60 19.13 70.29
CA LEU A 170 7.07 18.15 69.32
C LEU A 170 5.90 17.53 68.54
N ALA A 171 4.82 17.15 69.24
CA ALA A 171 3.62 16.61 68.59
C ALA A 171 2.97 17.62 67.63
N GLU A 172 2.86 18.89 68.03
CA GLU A 172 2.33 19.96 67.17
C GLU A 172 3.23 20.22 65.94
N GLN A 173 4.55 20.24 66.13
CA GLN A 173 5.51 20.40 65.02
C GLN A 173 5.40 19.25 64.02
N LEU A 174 5.35 18.00 64.50
CA LEU A 174 5.19 16.83 63.63
C LEU A 174 3.87 16.87 62.84
N ALA A 175 2.80 17.38 63.44
CA ALA A 175 1.52 17.56 62.75
C ALA A 175 1.62 18.64 61.66
N ALA A 176 2.22 19.80 61.97
CA ALA A 176 2.42 20.88 61.00
C ALA A 176 3.33 20.46 59.84
N ASP A 177 4.43 19.75 60.12
CA ASP A 177 5.35 19.21 59.12
C ASP A 177 4.65 18.18 58.23
N ASN A 178 3.77 17.36 58.81
CA ASN A 178 2.97 16.41 58.05
C ASN A 178 1.99 17.11 57.10
N ASP A 179 1.30 18.16 57.55
CA ASP A 179 0.39 18.93 56.71
C ASP A 179 1.13 19.63 55.56
N HIS A 180 2.27 20.27 55.84
CA HIS A 180 3.12 20.88 54.80
C HIS A 180 3.63 19.85 53.79
N THR A 181 4.07 18.69 54.27
CA THR A 181 4.53 17.63 53.36
C THR A 181 3.38 17.07 52.53
N TYR A 182 2.20 16.88 53.12
CA TYR A 182 1.01 16.43 52.41
C TYR A 182 0.67 17.38 51.26
N GLN A 183 0.62 18.69 51.52
CA GLN A 183 0.35 19.70 50.49
C GLN A 183 1.41 19.67 49.38
N THR A 184 2.69 19.53 49.74
CA THR A 184 3.79 19.45 48.78
C THR A 184 3.69 18.19 47.92
N VAL A 185 3.48 17.03 48.53
CA VAL A 185 3.29 15.74 47.84
C VAL A 185 2.09 15.83 46.89
N PHE A 186 0.97 16.37 47.36
CA PHE A 186 -0.23 16.53 46.56
C PHE A 186 -0.01 17.45 45.37
N ALA A 187 0.62 18.61 45.58
CA ALA A 187 0.93 19.57 44.50
C ALA A 187 1.90 18.98 43.47
N VAL A 188 2.94 18.26 43.91
CA VAL A 188 3.89 17.58 43.01
C VAL A 188 3.19 16.47 42.23
N ALA A 189 2.37 15.64 42.87
CA ALA A 189 1.62 14.58 42.19
C ALA A 189 0.66 15.15 41.13
N LEU A 190 -0.05 16.24 41.47
CA LEU A 190 -0.93 16.95 40.53
C LEU A 190 -0.14 17.55 39.36
N GLY A 191 1.01 18.15 39.63
CA GLY A 191 1.92 18.68 38.61
C GLY A 191 2.44 17.61 37.66
N LEU A 192 2.91 16.47 38.19
CA LEU A 192 3.36 15.33 37.39
C LEU A 192 2.23 14.77 36.51
N MET A 193 1.02 14.64 37.05
CA MET A 193 -0.14 14.20 36.30
C MET A 193 -0.52 15.19 35.19
N ALA A 194 -0.51 16.50 35.46
CA ALA A 194 -0.78 17.53 34.47
C ALA A 194 0.25 17.54 33.34
N VAL A 195 1.55 17.40 33.67
CA VAL A 195 2.63 17.30 32.68
C VAL A 195 2.49 16.03 31.84
N ALA A 196 2.24 14.88 32.46
CA ALA A 196 2.04 13.62 31.75
C ALA A 196 0.83 13.70 30.80
N LEU A 197 -0.28 14.28 31.25
CA LEU A 197 -1.46 14.50 30.42
C LEU A 197 -1.19 15.46 29.27
N LEU A 198 -0.48 16.57 29.52
CA LEU A 198 -0.15 17.55 28.49
C LEU A 198 0.76 16.94 27.41
N VAL A 199 1.82 16.26 27.82
CA VAL A 199 2.78 15.62 26.88
C VAL A 199 2.07 14.57 26.03
N THR A 200 1.31 13.67 26.67
CA THR A 200 0.57 12.63 25.94
C THR A 200 -0.50 13.21 25.02
N SER A 201 -1.21 14.27 25.44
CA SER A 201 -2.21 14.95 24.61
C SER A 201 -1.58 15.64 23.40
N VAL A 202 -0.47 16.36 23.58
CA VAL A 202 0.24 17.01 22.48
C VAL A 202 0.73 15.98 21.47
N LEU A 203 1.36 14.89 21.93
CA LEU A 203 1.83 13.82 21.06
C LEU A 203 0.66 13.12 20.33
N ALA A 204 -0.45 12.85 21.02
CA ALA A 204 -1.65 12.27 20.42
C ALA A 204 -2.25 13.18 19.34
N LEU A 205 -2.33 14.49 19.59
CA LEU A 205 -2.83 15.46 18.61
C LEU A 205 -1.92 15.58 17.38
N MET A 206 -0.59 15.59 17.57
CA MET A 206 0.35 15.58 16.44
C MET A 206 0.21 14.33 15.59
N LEU A 207 0.08 13.16 16.24
CA LEU A 207 -0.07 11.88 15.58
C LEU A 207 -1.41 11.79 14.84
N TYR A 208 -2.50 12.22 15.46
CA TYR A 208 -3.83 12.33 14.85
C TYR A 208 -3.80 13.22 13.60
N ARG A 209 -3.25 14.43 13.69
CA ARG A 209 -3.15 15.35 12.55
C ARG A 209 -2.30 14.77 11.42
N SER A 210 -1.17 14.17 11.74
CA SER A 210 -0.28 13.54 10.74
C SER A 210 -0.98 12.40 10.00
N ILE A 211 -1.67 11.51 10.72
CA ILE A 211 -2.34 10.35 10.12
C ILE A 211 -3.59 10.77 9.34
N SER A 212 -4.46 11.58 9.95
CA SER A 212 -5.73 11.99 9.34
C SER A 212 -5.49 12.82 8.08
N HIS A 213 -4.53 13.75 8.10
CA HIS A 213 -4.20 14.54 6.92
C HIS A 213 -3.56 13.68 5.82
N GLY A 214 -2.59 12.83 6.17
CA GLY A 214 -1.91 11.98 5.20
C GLY A 214 -2.84 10.97 4.52
N LEU A 215 -3.68 10.27 5.29
CA LEU A 215 -4.67 9.33 4.73
C LEU A 215 -5.74 10.07 3.93
N GLY A 216 -6.25 11.20 4.45
CA GLY A 216 -7.25 12.01 3.75
C GLY A 216 -6.75 12.53 2.40
N SER A 217 -5.48 12.94 2.32
CA SER A 217 -4.88 13.39 1.06
C SER A 217 -4.81 12.27 0.03
N ILE A 218 -4.34 11.07 0.42
CA ILE A 218 -4.26 9.92 -0.50
C ILE A 218 -5.66 9.50 -0.95
N GLN A 219 -6.61 9.41 -0.01
CA GLN A 219 -8.00 9.06 -0.32
C GLN A 219 -8.60 10.04 -1.33
N HIS A 220 -8.42 11.35 -1.10
CA HIS A 220 -8.93 12.38 -2.00
C HIS A 220 -8.31 12.27 -3.41
N THR A 221 -7.01 11.99 -3.51
CA THR A 221 -6.37 11.74 -4.82
C THR A 221 -6.97 10.52 -5.51
N ILE A 222 -7.16 9.40 -4.79
CA ILE A 222 -7.76 8.18 -5.34
C ILE A 222 -9.17 8.45 -5.86
N GLU A 223 -10.01 9.12 -5.07
CA GLU A 223 -11.37 9.49 -5.45
C GLU A 223 -11.40 10.41 -6.68
N THR A 224 -10.47 11.37 -6.75
CA THR A 224 -10.35 12.29 -7.89
C THR A 224 -9.90 11.57 -9.16
N VAL A 225 -8.87 10.72 -9.07
CA VAL A 225 -8.41 9.89 -10.19
C VAL A 225 -9.54 8.97 -10.69
N SER A 226 -10.26 8.33 -9.78
CA SER A 226 -11.36 7.43 -10.10
C SER A 226 -12.52 8.15 -10.80
N SER A 227 -12.95 9.30 -10.26
CA SER A 227 -14.08 10.07 -10.78
C SER A 227 -13.78 10.78 -12.10
N GLN A 228 -12.62 11.43 -12.21
CA GLN A 228 -12.25 12.22 -13.39
C GLN A 228 -11.55 11.38 -14.46
N ARG A 229 -11.09 10.17 -14.13
CA ARG A 229 -10.24 9.32 -14.99
C ARG A 229 -8.96 10.03 -15.45
N ASP A 230 -8.51 11.03 -14.69
CA ASP A 230 -7.25 11.72 -14.95
C ASP A 230 -6.11 11.02 -14.19
N PHE A 231 -5.48 10.06 -14.88
CA PHE A 231 -4.36 9.30 -14.33
C PHE A 231 -3.06 10.12 -14.23
N ARG A 232 -3.04 11.42 -14.60
CA ARG A 232 -1.85 12.30 -14.45
C ARG A 232 -1.68 12.85 -13.05
N LEU A 233 -2.73 12.84 -12.23
CA LEU A 233 -2.66 13.23 -10.83
C LEU A 233 -1.72 12.28 -10.05
N ARG A 234 -1.08 12.80 -9.01
CA ARG A 234 -0.17 12.02 -8.14
C ARG A 234 -0.51 12.32 -6.69
N ALA A 235 -0.47 11.29 -5.85
CA ALA A 235 -0.63 11.44 -4.41
C ALA A 235 0.66 12.02 -3.81
N ASP A 236 0.53 12.87 -2.79
CA ASP A 236 1.69 13.39 -2.07
C ASP A 236 2.44 12.25 -1.35
N SER A 237 3.73 12.15 -1.64
CA SER A 237 4.64 11.13 -1.11
C SER A 237 5.75 11.71 -0.23
N SER A 238 5.59 12.97 0.20
CA SER A 238 6.51 13.69 1.09
C SER A 238 6.72 12.99 2.44
N SER A 239 5.72 12.24 2.91
CA SER A 239 5.84 11.48 4.16
C SER A 239 6.88 10.36 4.06
N GLN A 240 7.63 10.19 5.14
CA GLN A 240 8.66 9.16 5.28
C GLN A 240 8.17 7.91 6.02
N ASP A 241 6.88 7.85 6.36
CA ASP A 241 6.25 6.71 7.02
C ASP A 241 5.42 5.86 6.05
N GLU A 242 4.65 4.92 6.59
CA GLU A 242 3.85 3.97 5.84
C GLU A 242 2.88 4.66 4.87
N ILE A 243 2.33 5.84 5.22
CA ILE A 243 1.45 6.62 4.34
C ILE A 243 2.20 7.05 3.08
N GLY A 244 3.41 7.60 3.22
CA GLY A 244 4.20 8.01 2.06
C GLY A 244 4.74 6.84 1.23
N LEU A 245 4.93 5.67 1.85
CA LEU A 245 5.21 4.44 1.12
C LEU A 245 3.99 3.99 0.28
N THR A 246 2.79 4.04 0.86
CA THR A 246 1.53 3.77 0.15
C THR A 246 1.30 4.76 -0.99
N ALA A 247 1.54 6.05 -0.78
CA ALA A 247 1.46 7.06 -1.85
C ALA A 247 2.42 6.78 -3.00
N ARG A 248 3.67 6.38 -2.71
CA ARG A 248 4.65 5.98 -3.74
C ARG A 248 4.20 4.75 -4.53
N ALA A 249 3.72 3.72 -3.84
CA ALA A 249 3.20 2.52 -4.50
C ALA A 249 1.98 2.84 -5.39
N PHE A 250 1.09 3.72 -4.93
CA PHE A 250 -0.04 4.20 -5.74
C PHE A 250 0.42 4.98 -6.97
N ASN A 251 1.40 5.88 -6.82
CA ASN A 251 1.95 6.63 -7.96
C ASN A 251 2.60 5.71 -9.01
N GLN A 252 3.32 4.67 -8.58
CA GLN A 252 3.89 3.65 -9.47
C GLN A 252 2.81 2.87 -10.24
N LEU A 253 1.68 2.57 -9.59
CA LEU A 253 0.52 1.97 -10.27
C LEU A 253 -0.03 2.89 -11.36
N LEU A 254 -0.14 4.20 -11.09
CA LEU A 254 -0.58 5.18 -12.08
C LEU A 254 0.40 5.31 -13.25
N ASP A 255 1.71 5.26 -13.01
CA ASP A 255 2.72 5.26 -14.06
C ASP A 255 2.54 4.04 -15.00
N GLY A 256 2.32 2.85 -14.42
CA GLY A 256 2.04 1.63 -15.19
C GLY A 256 0.76 1.75 -16.03
N LEU A 257 -0.32 2.29 -15.46
CA LEU A 257 -1.57 2.52 -16.18
C LEU A 257 -1.41 3.50 -17.36
N GLN A 258 -0.67 4.59 -17.16
CA GLN A 258 -0.38 5.54 -18.24
C GLN A 258 0.40 4.88 -19.38
N GLN A 259 1.40 4.07 -19.05
CA GLN A 259 2.17 3.34 -20.05
C GLN A 259 1.28 2.37 -20.85
N SER A 260 0.40 1.61 -20.18
CA SER A 260 -0.55 0.72 -20.85
C SER A 260 -1.53 1.46 -21.76
N PHE A 261 -2.07 2.61 -21.33
CA PHE A 261 -2.93 3.43 -22.20
C PHE A 261 -2.18 4.01 -23.39
N GLY A 262 -0.92 4.41 -23.21
CA GLY A 262 -0.07 4.85 -24.32
C GLY A 262 0.14 3.75 -25.37
N GLN A 263 0.40 2.52 -24.94
CA GLN A 263 0.49 1.36 -25.84
C GLN A 263 -0.83 1.06 -26.54
N LEU A 264 -1.96 1.14 -25.83
CA LEU A 264 -3.29 0.92 -26.40
C LEU A 264 -3.63 1.98 -27.46
N ALA A 265 -3.32 3.25 -27.20
CA ALA A 265 -3.51 4.33 -28.16
C ALA A 265 -2.66 4.13 -29.43
N ASN A 266 -1.39 3.74 -29.27
CA ASN A 266 -0.52 3.40 -30.40
C ASN A 266 -1.06 2.22 -31.21
N GLY A 267 -1.56 1.17 -30.54
CA GLY A 267 -2.23 0.04 -31.18
C GLY A 267 -3.47 0.45 -31.97
N ALA A 268 -4.33 1.30 -31.40
CA ALA A 268 -5.51 1.84 -32.07
C ALA A 268 -5.14 2.68 -33.31
N HIS A 269 -4.06 3.46 -33.25
CA HIS A 269 -3.53 4.17 -34.41
C HIS A 269 -3.00 3.24 -35.50
N GLN A 270 -2.35 2.14 -35.14
CA GLN A 270 -1.90 1.12 -36.10
C GLN A 270 -3.11 0.46 -36.79
N VAL A 271 -4.13 0.06 -36.02
CA VAL A 271 -5.37 -0.51 -36.57
C VAL A 271 -6.04 0.47 -37.52
N LYS A 272 -6.18 1.75 -37.13
CA LYS A 272 -6.74 2.79 -38.00
C LYS A 272 -5.99 2.90 -39.33
N ARG A 273 -4.65 2.92 -39.29
CA ARG A 273 -3.82 2.97 -40.52
C ARG A 273 -4.05 1.75 -41.40
N SER A 274 -4.00 0.55 -40.84
CA SER A 274 -4.24 -0.68 -41.59
C SER A 274 -5.66 -0.74 -42.17
N SER A 275 -6.67 -0.23 -41.48
CA SER A 275 -8.03 -0.11 -42.02
C SER A 275 -8.11 0.90 -43.18
N GLN A 276 -7.37 2.01 -43.13
CA GLN A 276 -7.30 2.98 -44.24
C GLN A 276 -6.61 2.38 -45.47
N GLU A 277 -5.49 1.68 -45.27
CA GLU A 277 -4.78 0.95 -46.33
C GLU A 277 -5.70 -0.12 -46.96
N LEU A 278 -6.40 -0.91 -46.13
CA LEU A 278 -7.33 -1.92 -46.62
C LEU A 278 -8.48 -1.30 -47.46
N ALA A 279 -9.02 -0.16 -47.03
CA ALA A 279 -10.06 0.55 -47.77
C ALA A 279 -9.54 1.06 -49.13
N GLN A 280 -8.31 1.56 -49.17
CA GLN A 280 -7.66 1.96 -50.42
C GLN A 280 -7.49 0.76 -51.36
N THR A 281 -6.94 -0.36 -50.88
CA THR A 281 -6.76 -1.57 -51.67
C THR A 281 -8.10 -2.11 -52.18
N ALA A 282 -9.15 -2.08 -51.36
CA ALA A 282 -10.49 -2.49 -51.77
C ALA A 282 -11.03 -1.63 -52.92
N ASN A 283 -10.80 -0.32 -52.91
CA ASN A 283 -11.16 0.57 -54.02
C ASN A 283 -10.36 0.25 -55.29
N GLU A 284 -9.06 0.01 -55.17
CA GLU A 284 -8.21 -0.39 -56.30
C GLU A 284 -8.69 -1.70 -56.93
N VAL A 285 -9.01 -2.70 -56.11
CA VAL A 285 -9.59 -3.98 -56.55
C VAL A 285 -10.94 -3.78 -57.23
N SER A 286 -11.80 -2.90 -56.72
CA SER A 286 -13.09 -2.59 -57.34
C SER A 286 -12.91 -1.96 -58.72
N MET A 287 -11.97 -1.02 -58.88
CA MET A 287 -11.67 -0.40 -60.18
C MET A 287 -11.09 -1.43 -61.16
N ALA A 288 -10.12 -2.24 -60.72
CA ALA A 288 -9.54 -3.30 -61.53
C ALA A 288 -10.59 -4.33 -61.97
N SER A 289 -11.52 -4.68 -61.09
CA SER A 289 -12.64 -5.58 -61.40
C SER A 289 -13.59 -4.98 -62.44
N GLY A 290 -13.86 -3.67 -62.36
CA GLY A 290 -14.61 -2.93 -63.39
C GLY A 290 -13.94 -3.02 -64.76
N ALA A 291 -12.64 -2.70 -64.83
CA ALA A 291 -11.85 -2.79 -66.07
C ALA A 291 -11.78 -4.23 -66.61
N GLN A 292 -11.61 -5.23 -65.74
CA GLN A 292 -11.62 -6.64 -66.13
C GLN A 292 -12.98 -7.06 -66.71
N SER A 293 -14.09 -6.56 -66.14
CA SER A 293 -15.44 -6.81 -66.65
C SER A 293 -15.63 -6.22 -68.04
N GLU A 294 -15.17 -4.98 -68.28
CA GLU A 294 -15.20 -4.36 -69.61
C GLU A 294 -14.34 -5.13 -70.63
N ALA A 295 -13.13 -5.53 -70.24
CA ALA A 295 -12.26 -6.34 -71.09
C ALA A 295 -12.92 -7.68 -71.45
N SER A 296 -13.59 -8.32 -70.49
CA SER A 296 -14.31 -9.58 -70.71
C SER A 296 -15.50 -9.40 -71.67
N ALA A 297 -16.23 -8.28 -71.56
CA ALA A 297 -17.30 -7.93 -72.49
C ALA A 297 -16.77 -7.71 -73.92
N ASN A 298 -15.63 -7.02 -74.06
CA ASN A 298 -14.97 -6.83 -75.37
C ASN A 298 -14.48 -8.15 -75.98
N ILE A 299 -13.94 -9.05 -75.14
CA ILE A 299 -13.55 -10.40 -75.58
C ILE A 299 -14.79 -11.17 -76.05
N ALA A 300 -15.89 -11.14 -75.31
CA ALA A 300 -17.13 -11.79 -75.71
C ALA A 300 -17.63 -11.28 -77.07
N ALA A 301 -17.66 -9.94 -77.27
CA ALA A 301 -18.01 -9.35 -78.56
C ALA A 301 -17.05 -9.76 -79.68
N THR A 302 -15.74 -9.86 -79.39
CA THR A 302 -14.75 -10.33 -80.36
C THR A 302 -14.95 -11.81 -80.71
N ILE A 303 -15.32 -12.64 -79.73
CA ILE A 303 -15.67 -14.04 -79.96
C ILE A 303 -16.93 -14.15 -80.82
N GLU A 304 -17.97 -13.34 -80.58
CA GLU A 304 -19.15 -13.30 -81.45
C GLU A 304 -18.78 -12.95 -82.89
N GLN A 305 -17.95 -11.91 -83.10
CA GLN A 305 -17.46 -11.56 -84.43
C GLN A 305 -16.63 -12.71 -85.05
N MET A 306 -15.79 -13.37 -84.26
CA MET A 306 -14.99 -14.50 -84.72
C MET A 306 -15.86 -15.69 -85.12
N THR A 307 -16.93 -15.98 -84.36
CA THR A 307 -17.91 -17.02 -84.72
C THR A 307 -18.61 -16.68 -86.03
N VAL A 308 -18.98 -15.42 -86.27
CA VAL A 308 -19.53 -14.98 -87.56
C VAL A 308 -18.52 -15.17 -88.70
N SER A 309 -17.27 -14.77 -88.51
CA SER A 309 -16.21 -14.97 -89.52
C SER A 309 -15.92 -16.45 -89.79
N ILE A 310 -15.92 -17.32 -88.77
CA ILE A 310 -15.74 -18.76 -88.93
C ILE A 310 -16.89 -19.36 -89.76
N ASN A 311 -18.14 -18.97 -89.49
CA ASN A 311 -19.28 -19.41 -90.31
C ASN A 311 -19.13 -18.93 -91.76
N HIS A 312 -18.73 -17.67 -91.97
CA HIS A 312 -18.48 -17.15 -93.32
C HIS A 312 -17.39 -17.93 -94.07
N VAL A 313 -16.27 -18.25 -93.40
CA VAL A 313 -15.19 -19.07 -93.97
C VAL A 313 -15.68 -20.49 -94.27
N ALA A 314 -16.51 -21.08 -93.42
CA ALA A 314 -17.10 -22.39 -93.65
C ALA A 314 -18.02 -22.39 -94.89
N ASP A 315 -18.91 -21.40 -95.00
CA ASP A 315 -19.78 -21.21 -96.18
C ASP A 315 -18.96 -21.02 -97.45
N GLN A 316 -17.92 -20.18 -97.40
CA GLN A 316 -17.07 -19.92 -98.55
C GLN A 316 -16.25 -21.16 -98.94
N SER A 317 -15.79 -21.94 -97.97
CA SER A 317 -15.12 -23.24 -98.22
C SER A 317 -16.06 -24.25 -98.85
N ALA A 318 -17.32 -24.32 -98.40
CA ALA A 318 -18.35 -25.18 -99.00
C ALA A 318 -18.66 -24.74 -100.45
N GLN A 319 -18.76 -23.44 -100.70
CA GLN A 319 -18.96 -22.88 -102.04
C GLN A 319 -17.77 -23.19 -102.97
N GLN A 320 -16.53 -23.03 -102.49
CA GLN A 320 -15.33 -23.39 -103.24
C GLN A 320 -15.26 -24.89 -103.53
N SER A 321 -15.63 -25.75 -102.57
CA SER A 321 -15.73 -27.20 -102.78
C SER A 321 -16.76 -27.56 -103.85
N ALA A 322 -17.94 -26.93 -103.83
CA ALA A 322 -18.95 -27.10 -104.86
C ALA A 322 -18.45 -26.62 -106.24
N GLY A 323 -17.77 -25.47 -106.30
CA GLY A 323 -17.15 -24.94 -107.52
C GLY A 323 -16.08 -25.87 -108.08
N ALA A 324 -15.20 -26.42 -107.24
CA ALA A 324 -14.20 -27.41 -107.62
C ALA A 324 -14.85 -28.68 -108.19
N LYS A 325 -15.96 -29.13 -107.60
CA LYS A 325 -16.72 -30.28 -108.10
C LYS A 325 -17.37 -30.02 -109.47
N SER A 326 -17.90 -28.82 -109.70
CA SER A 326 -18.38 -28.41 -111.03
C SER A 326 -17.26 -28.33 -112.06
N ALA A 327 -16.09 -27.79 -111.69
CA ALA A 327 -14.92 -27.75 -112.56
C ALA A 327 -14.44 -29.16 -112.93
N GLN A 328 -14.44 -30.09 -111.96
CA GLN A 328 -14.16 -31.51 -112.20
C GLN A 328 -15.10 -32.10 -113.25
N THR A 329 -16.42 -31.86 -113.13
CA THR A 329 -17.40 -32.32 -114.13
C THR A 329 -17.14 -31.73 -115.52
N LEU A 330 -16.85 -30.43 -115.60
CA LEU A 330 -16.55 -29.76 -116.87
C LEU A 330 -15.29 -30.33 -117.55
N VAL A 331 -14.26 -30.64 -116.77
CA VAL A 331 -13.03 -31.28 -117.27
C VAL A 331 -13.32 -32.68 -117.80
N LEU A 332 -14.18 -33.46 -117.13
CA LEU A 332 -14.60 -34.79 -117.60
C LEU A 332 -15.38 -34.70 -118.93
N ASP A 333 -16.33 -33.77 -119.05
CA ASP A 333 -17.06 -33.54 -120.30
C ASP A 333 -16.12 -33.10 -121.43
N SER A 334 -15.19 -32.19 -121.13
CA SER A 334 -14.19 -31.73 -122.09
C SER A 334 -13.27 -32.86 -122.56
N SER A 335 -12.91 -33.80 -121.66
CA SER A 335 -12.16 -35.00 -122.02
C SER A 335 -12.92 -35.86 -123.03
N GLY A 336 -14.24 -36.00 -122.88
CA GLY A 336 -15.09 -36.71 -123.83
C GLY A 336 -15.16 -36.02 -125.21
N ILE A 337 -15.24 -34.69 -125.24
CA ILE A 337 -15.19 -33.92 -126.49
C ILE A 337 -13.84 -34.08 -127.20
N ILE A 338 -12.73 -34.10 -126.45
CA ILE A 338 -11.39 -34.33 -127.02
C ILE A 338 -11.28 -35.75 -127.61
N GLU A 339 -11.79 -36.78 -126.93
CA GLU A 339 -11.85 -38.14 -127.48
C GLU A 339 -12.62 -38.18 -128.81
N GLN A 340 -13.79 -37.53 -128.87
CA GLN A 340 -14.57 -37.43 -130.10
C GLN A 340 -13.81 -36.72 -131.22
N THR A 341 -13.09 -35.64 -130.89
CA THR A 341 -12.29 -34.87 -131.86
C THR A 341 -11.14 -35.72 -132.43
N ILE A 342 -10.49 -36.55 -131.61
CA ILE A 342 -9.45 -37.49 -132.07
C ILE A 342 -10.04 -38.51 -133.05
N HIS A 343 -11.26 -39.02 -132.78
CA HIS A 343 -11.95 -39.94 -133.66
C HIS A 343 -12.27 -39.30 -135.02
N ASP A 344 -12.77 -38.06 -135.03
CA ASP A 344 -13.09 -37.32 -136.25
C ASP A 344 -11.83 -37.03 -137.09
N ILE A 345 -10.69 -36.70 -136.45
CA ILE A 345 -9.39 -36.52 -137.12
C ILE A 345 -8.94 -37.81 -137.83
N HIS A 346 -9.09 -38.97 -137.18
CA HIS A 346 -8.77 -40.26 -137.80
C HIS A 346 -9.64 -40.52 -139.03
N GLN A 347 -10.93 -40.18 -138.96
CA GLN A 347 -11.86 -40.33 -140.06
C GLN A 347 -11.51 -39.42 -141.25
N ILE A 348 -11.13 -38.17 -140.98
CA ILE A 348 -10.62 -37.23 -142.00
C ILE A 348 -9.34 -37.78 -142.66
N SER A 349 -8.39 -38.30 -141.88
CA SER A 349 -7.15 -38.88 -142.40
C SER A 349 -7.42 -40.03 -143.38
N GLN A 350 -8.47 -40.82 -143.13
CA GLN A 350 -8.85 -41.94 -144.01
C GLN A 350 -9.44 -41.44 -145.34
N VAL A 351 -10.26 -40.39 -145.31
CA VAL A 351 -10.84 -39.75 -146.51
C VAL A 351 -9.75 -39.11 -147.38
N VAL A 352 -8.74 -38.49 -146.77
CA VAL A 352 -7.60 -37.90 -147.50
C VAL A 352 -6.79 -38.98 -148.24
N THR A 353 -6.53 -40.12 -147.59
CA THR A 353 -5.83 -41.26 -148.22
C THR A 353 -6.58 -41.83 -149.43
N VAL A 354 -7.92 -41.97 -149.32
CA VAL A 354 -8.74 -42.43 -150.45
C VAL A 354 -8.72 -41.42 -151.60
N SER A 355 -8.81 -40.11 -151.29
CA SER A 355 -8.76 -39.05 -152.30
C SER A 355 -7.43 -39.02 -153.06
N ALA A 356 -6.31 -39.25 -152.38
CA ALA A 356 -4.98 -39.34 -153.00
C ALA A 356 -4.87 -40.52 -154.00
N SER A 357 -5.52 -41.65 -153.69
CA SER A 357 -5.56 -42.81 -154.59
C SER A 357 -6.30 -42.52 -155.90
N SER A 358 -7.46 -41.84 -155.84
CA SER A 358 -8.24 -41.49 -157.03
C SER A 358 -7.55 -40.47 -157.93
N ILE A 359 -6.72 -39.57 -157.38
CA ILE A 359 -5.91 -38.63 -158.18
C ILE A 359 -4.87 -39.37 -159.02
N HIS A 360 -4.23 -40.40 -158.47
CA HIS A 360 -3.21 -41.16 -159.18
C HIS A 360 -3.79 -42.04 -160.31
N GLU A 361 -5.02 -42.53 -160.13
CA GLU A 361 -5.76 -43.27 -161.16
C GLU A 361 -6.16 -42.38 -162.35
N MET A 362 -6.47 -41.10 -162.09
CA MET A 362 -6.79 -40.11 -163.13
C MET A 362 -5.56 -39.68 -163.97
N GLU A 363 -4.36 -39.71 -163.37
CA GLU A 363 -3.09 -39.48 -164.07
C GLU A 363 -2.82 -40.56 -165.12
N ALA A 364 -3.09 -41.83 -164.78
CA ALA A 364 -2.90 -42.97 -165.67
C ALA A 364 -3.78 -42.89 -166.94
N HIS A 365 -5.06 -42.52 -166.79
CA HIS A 365 -5.98 -42.37 -167.93
C HIS A 365 -5.60 -41.21 -168.87
N SER A 366 -4.98 -40.14 -168.35
CA SER A 366 -4.54 -39.02 -169.17
C SER A 366 -3.35 -39.39 -170.09
N GLY A 367 -2.51 -40.34 -169.68
CA GLY A 367 -1.41 -40.87 -170.49
C GLY A 367 -1.87 -41.73 -171.68
N GLU A 368 -2.95 -42.51 -171.51
CA GLU A 368 -3.56 -43.28 -172.60
C GLU A 368 -4.11 -42.38 -173.71
N VAL A 369 -4.76 -41.27 -173.34
CA VAL A 369 -5.31 -40.30 -174.31
C VAL A 369 -4.21 -39.67 -175.17
N ALA A 370 -3.04 -39.35 -174.58
CA ALA A 370 -1.90 -38.81 -175.32
C ALA A 370 -1.33 -39.78 -176.36
N THR A 371 -1.43 -41.09 -176.11
CA THR A 371 -0.94 -42.14 -177.00
C THR A 371 -1.83 -42.26 -178.24
N VAL A 372 -3.14 -42.13 -178.08
CA VAL A 372 -4.11 -42.16 -179.20
C VAL A 372 -3.91 -40.96 -180.14
N ILE A 373 -3.60 -39.77 -179.61
CA ILE A 373 -3.37 -38.56 -180.42
C ILE A 373 -2.16 -38.71 -181.35
N ASN A 374 -1.09 -39.36 -180.90
CA ASN A 374 0.11 -39.57 -181.73
C ASN A 374 -0.16 -40.51 -182.91
N VAL A 375 -0.98 -41.55 -182.74
CA VAL A 375 -1.37 -42.46 -183.83
C VAL A 375 -2.23 -41.74 -184.89
N ILE A 376 -3.09 -40.81 -184.47
CA ILE A 376 -3.89 -39.99 -185.40
C ILE A 376 -2.98 -39.06 -186.23
N ARG A 377 -1.89 -38.55 -185.64
CA ARG A 377 -0.88 -37.73 -186.34
C ARG A 377 -0.11 -38.54 -187.38
N ASP A 378 0.26 -39.77 -187.05
CA ASP A 378 1.00 -40.66 -187.97
C ASP A 378 0.15 -41.08 -189.19
N ILE A 379 -1.18 -41.24 -189.03
CA ILE A 379 -2.11 -41.51 -190.15
C ILE A 379 -2.28 -40.27 -191.04
N ALA A 380 -2.25 -39.06 -190.48
CA ALA A 380 -2.34 -37.82 -191.24
C ALA A 380 -1.11 -37.59 -192.14
N ASP A 381 0.09 -37.90 -191.65
CA ASP A 381 1.34 -37.73 -192.41
C ASP A 381 1.46 -38.75 -193.56
N GLN A 382 0.96 -39.98 -193.41
CA GLN A 382 0.88 -40.95 -194.51
C GLN A 382 -0.13 -40.55 -195.60
N THR A 383 -1.17 -39.79 -195.24
CA THR A 383 -2.16 -39.32 -196.22
C THR A 383 -1.61 -38.17 -197.07
N ASN A 384 -0.70 -37.34 -196.51
CA ASN A 384 -0.04 -36.25 -197.24
C ASN A 384 0.93 -36.77 -198.33
N LEU A 385 1.59 -37.91 -198.09
CA LEU A 385 2.54 -38.49 -199.04
C LEU A 385 1.89 -39.23 -200.23
N LEU A 386 0.56 -39.35 -200.22
CA LEU A 386 -0.25 -39.83 -201.34
C LEU A 386 -0.43 -38.79 -202.47
N ALA A 387 -0.04 -37.52 -202.28
CA ALA A 387 -0.46 -36.44 -203.18
C ALA A 387 0.63 -35.83 -204.10
N LEU A 388 1.93 -35.95 -203.78
CA LEU A 388 2.94 -35.09 -204.45
C LEU A 388 3.71 -35.72 -205.63
N ASN A 389 3.74 -37.04 -205.78
CA ASN A 389 4.45 -37.68 -206.92
C ASN A 389 3.55 -37.99 -208.13
N ALA A 390 2.43 -37.28 -208.26
CA ALA A 390 1.56 -37.28 -209.44
C ALA A 390 1.53 -35.93 -210.19
N ALA A 391 2.53 -35.06 -210.01
CA ALA A 391 2.69 -33.79 -210.74
C ALA A 391 4.13 -33.57 -211.22
#